data_AF-A0A2A6BVT7-F1
#
_entry.id   AF-A0A2A6BVT7-F1
#
_cell.length_a   1.000
_cell.length_b   1.000
_cell.length_c   1.000
_cell.angle_alpha   90.00
_cell.angle_beta   90.00
_cell.angle_gamma   90.00
#
_symmetry.space_group_name_H-M   'P 1'
#
loop_
_entity.id
_entity.type
_entity.pdbx_description
1 polymer ?
#
loop_
_entity_poly.entity_id
_entity_poly.type
_entity_poly.pdbx_seq_one_letter_code
_entity_poly.pdbx_strand_id
1 'polypeptide(L)'
;MGFNFTVDPTHELLLLWGIRVNCAVSFCIDVLAIHLLWTKAPAKTGAYKYLLFVMQTCSALINLHMGGIFVSIPLFPLIALYCDGFVCKSNPHACVVSFYFLVLSCLITLNVCVFYRHQAVLPYDHWLKLGKKQRIFLYSQYAIITQLMTVFTYFAEHESTGRSEYLEK
;
A
#
# COMPACT_ATOMS: atom_id res chain seq x y z
N MET A 1 16.67 24.05 -24.52
CA MET A 1 17.73 23.04 -24.31
C MET A 1 17.13 21.93 -23.48
N GLY A 2 16.75 20.81 -24.09
CA GLY A 2 16.33 19.63 -23.35
C GLY A 2 17.56 19.01 -22.69
N PHE A 3 17.58 18.93 -21.36
CA PHE A 3 18.56 18.11 -20.68
C PHE A 3 18.25 16.66 -21.02
N ASN A 4 19.17 16.00 -21.74
CA ASN A 4 19.04 14.59 -22.06
C ASN A 4 19.38 13.79 -20.79
N PHE A 5 18.38 13.56 -19.95
CA PHE A 5 18.46 12.75 -18.73
C PHE A 5 18.35 11.26 -19.06
N THR A 6 19.10 10.80 -20.06
CA THR A 6 19.19 9.37 -20.36
C THR A 6 19.95 8.72 -19.22
N VAL A 7 19.21 8.10 -18.30
CA VAL A 7 19.79 7.18 -17.32
C VAL A 7 20.52 6.11 -18.11
N ASP A 8 21.76 5.84 -17.73
CA ASP A 8 22.55 4.80 -18.38
C ASP A 8 21.77 3.46 -18.31
N PRO A 9 21.55 2.77 -19.43
CA PRO A 9 20.68 1.59 -19.50
C PRO A 9 21.14 0.46 -18.56
N THR A 10 22.43 0.42 -18.21
CA THR A 10 22.92 -0.59 -17.25
C THR A 10 22.44 -0.30 -15.82
N HIS A 11 22.33 0.98 -15.43
CA HIS A 11 21.81 1.38 -14.13
C HIS A 11 20.31 1.11 -14.02
N GLU A 12 19.55 1.41 -15.07
CA GLU A 12 18.12 1.09 -15.14
C GLU A 12 17.88 -0.41 -15.00
N LEU A 13 18.63 -1.23 -15.74
CA LEU A 13 18.54 -2.69 -15.66
C LEU A 13 18.88 -3.20 -14.26
N LEU A 14 19.90 -2.64 -13.62
CA LEU A 14 20.30 -2.97 -12.26
C LEU A 14 19.20 -2.64 -11.24
N LEU A 15 18.60 -1.46 -11.34
CA LEU A 15 17.49 -1.04 -10.47
C LEU A 15 16.27 -1.93 -10.65
N LEU A 16 15.90 -2.24 -11.90
CA LEU A 16 14.81 -3.15 -12.23
C LEU A 16 15.03 -4.54 -11.65
N TRP A 17 16.22 -5.11 -11.82
CA TRP A 17 16.59 -6.39 -11.22
C TRP A 17 16.51 -6.33 -9.70
N GLY A 18 17.04 -5.26 -9.09
CA GLY A 18 16.98 -5.04 -7.64
C GLY A 18 15.54 -5.01 -7.12
N ILE A 19 14.64 -4.27 -7.77
CA ILE A 19 13.22 -4.18 -7.40
C ILE A 19 12.55 -5.55 -7.52
N ARG A 20 12.80 -6.31 -8.59
CA ARG A 20 12.20 -7.63 -8.80
C ARG A 20 12.69 -8.66 -7.78
N VAL A 21 13.99 -8.68 -7.48
CA VAL A 21 14.56 -9.55 -6.45
C VAL A 21 14.02 -9.19 -5.07
N ASN A 22 13.98 -7.89 -4.73
CA ASN A 22 13.42 -7.42 -3.47
C ASN A 22 11.93 -7.77 -3.33
N CYS A 23 11.16 -7.63 -4.41
CA CYS A 23 9.76 -8.05 -4.46
C CYS A 23 9.61 -9.55 -4.21
N ALA A 24 10.39 -10.39 -4.92
CA ALA A 24 10.33 -11.84 -4.77
C ALA A 24 10.66 -12.28 -3.33
N VAL A 25 11.74 -11.75 -2.75
CA VAL A 25 12.14 -12.05 -1.37
C VAL A 25 11.09 -11.56 -0.37
N SER A 26 10.64 -10.31 -0.49
CA SER A 26 9.64 -9.72 0.41
C SER A 26 8.32 -10.48 0.35
N PHE A 27 7.87 -10.85 -0.85
CA PHE A 27 6.64 -11.62 -1.04
C PHE A 27 6.73 -13.01 -0.40
N CYS A 28 7.86 -13.71 -0.55
CA CYS A 28 8.08 -14.99 0.15
C CYS A 28 8.01 -14.83 1.67
N ILE A 29 8.59 -13.77 2.21
CA ILE A 29 8.54 -13.45 3.65
C ILE A 29 7.11 -13.15 4.07
N ASP A 30 6.35 -12.36 3.31
CA ASP A 30 4.95 -12.04 3.59
C ASP A 30 4.08 -13.30 3.60
N VAL A 31 4.24 -14.18 2.61
CA VAL A 31 3.50 -15.45 2.53
C VAL A 31 3.85 -16.35 3.72
N LEU A 32 5.13 -16.42 4.10
CA LEU A 32 5.56 -17.16 5.28
C LEU A 32 4.94 -16.56 6.56
N ALA A 33 4.92 -15.23 6.70
CA ALA A 33 4.31 -14.55 7.84
C ALA A 33 2.79 -14.82 7.91
N ILE A 34 2.09 -14.77 6.79
CA ILE A 34 0.67 -15.14 6.67
C ILE A 34 0.47 -16.59 7.09
N HIS A 35 1.32 -17.51 6.61
CA HIS A 35 1.27 -18.94 6.97
C HIS A 35 1.51 -19.18 8.47
N LEU A 36 2.50 -18.50 9.07
CA LEU A 36 2.80 -18.59 10.50
C LEU A 36 1.67 -17.99 11.35
N LEU A 37 1.10 -16.85 10.95
CA LEU A 37 -0.06 -16.25 11.61
C LEU A 37 -1.27 -17.20 11.54
N TRP A 38 -1.48 -17.86 10.41
CA TRP A 38 -2.57 -18.82 10.27
C TRP A 38 -2.39 -20.02 11.20
N THR A 39 -1.22 -20.67 11.14
CA THR A 39 -0.96 -21.98 11.77
C THR A 39 -0.52 -21.92 13.23
N LYS A 40 0.27 -20.92 13.64
CA LYS A 40 0.91 -20.87 14.97
C LYS A 40 0.33 -19.82 15.91
N ALA A 41 -0.44 -18.85 15.42
CA ALA A 41 -0.97 -17.82 16.30
C ALA A 41 -2.00 -18.41 17.30
N PRO A 42 -1.84 -18.18 18.61
CA PRO A 42 -2.66 -18.80 19.63
C PRO A 42 -4.13 -18.39 19.49
N ALA A 43 -5.05 -19.34 19.72
CA ALA A 43 -6.49 -19.06 19.62
C ALA A 43 -6.97 -17.96 20.60
N LYS A 44 -6.22 -17.74 21.69
CA LYS A 44 -6.53 -16.73 22.72
C LYS A 44 -6.31 -15.28 22.28
N THR A 45 -5.60 -15.02 21.18
CA THR A 45 -5.34 -13.64 20.72
C THR A 45 -6.55 -12.98 20.04
N GLY A 46 -7.61 -13.75 19.76
CA GLY A 46 -8.91 -13.22 19.34
C GLY A 46 -8.85 -12.26 18.15
N ALA A 47 -9.49 -11.09 18.29
CA ALA A 47 -9.64 -10.09 17.22
C ALA A 47 -8.30 -9.50 16.71
N TYR A 48 -7.26 -9.45 17.56
CA TYR A 48 -5.97 -8.90 17.18
C TYR A 48 -5.26 -9.73 16.09
N LYS A 49 -5.47 -11.05 16.10
CA LYS A 49 -4.95 -11.96 15.06
C LYS A 49 -5.45 -11.57 13.68
N TYR A 50 -6.74 -11.23 13.55
CA TYR A 50 -7.34 -10.85 12.27
C TYR A 50 -6.80 -9.50 11.78
N LEU A 51 -6.57 -8.54 12.68
CA LEU A 51 -5.98 -7.26 12.30
C LEU A 51 -4.55 -7.42 11.76
N LEU A 52 -3.73 -8.23 12.43
CA LEU A 52 -2.38 -8.56 11.94
C LEU A 52 -2.42 -9.30 10.60
N PHE A 53 -3.36 -10.22 10.43
CA PHE A 53 -3.54 -10.95 9.18
C PHE A 53 -3.91 -10.02 8.02
N VAL A 54 -4.84 -9.09 8.24
CA VAL A 54 -5.21 -8.07 7.25
C VAL A 54 -4.01 -7.17 6.92
N MET A 55 -3.27 -6.71 7.94
CA MET A 55 -2.08 -5.88 7.73
C MET A 55 -1.03 -6.59 6.88
N GLN A 56 -0.73 -7.85 7.18
CA GLN A 56 0.25 -8.63 6.42
C GLN A 56 -0.24 -8.87 4.97
N THR A 57 -1.53 -9.10 4.79
CA THR A 57 -2.13 -9.26 3.45
C THR A 57 -2.02 -7.95 2.65
N CYS A 58 -2.29 -6.79 3.28
CA CYS A 58 -2.09 -5.50 2.64
C CYS A 58 -0.61 -5.27 2.27
N SER A 59 0.33 -5.62 3.15
CA SER A 59 1.78 -5.55 2.87
C SER A 59 2.17 -6.40 1.66
N ALA A 60 1.70 -7.65 1.61
CA ALA A 60 1.93 -8.56 0.49
C ALA A 60 1.39 -7.99 -0.84
N LEU A 61 0.18 -7.42 -0.81
CA LEU A 61 -0.44 -6.78 -1.97
C LEU A 61 0.32 -5.52 -2.41
N ILE A 62 0.82 -4.71 -1.47
CA ILE A 62 1.66 -3.53 -1.77
C ILE A 62 2.95 -3.97 -2.45
N ASN A 63 3.63 -5.00 -1.93
CA ASN A 63 4.86 -5.54 -2.52
C ASN A 63 4.61 -6.09 -3.92
N LEU A 64 3.53 -6.84 -4.11
CA LEU A 64 3.12 -7.34 -5.43
C LEU A 64 2.78 -6.19 -6.39
N HIS A 65 2.11 -5.15 -5.91
CA HIS A 65 1.74 -3.99 -6.70
C HIS A 65 2.99 -3.22 -7.14
N MET A 66 3.87 -2.85 -6.21
CA MET A 66 5.10 -2.10 -6.49
C MET A 66 6.09 -2.88 -7.35
N GLY A 67 6.29 -4.16 -7.08
CA GLY A 67 7.31 -4.96 -7.76
C GLY A 67 6.85 -5.68 -9.01
N GLY A 68 5.53 -5.85 -9.21
CA GLY A 68 4.97 -6.58 -10.35
C GLY A 68 4.06 -5.72 -11.24
N ILE A 69 3.14 -4.97 -10.64
CA ILE A 69 2.05 -4.30 -11.37
C ILE A 69 2.40 -2.87 -11.81
N PHE A 70 3.13 -2.13 -10.96
CA PHE A 70 3.50 -0.74 -11.15
C PHE A 70 4.95 -0.60 -11.61
N VAL A 71 5.90 -1.31 -10.97
CA VAL A 71 7.33 -1.27 -11.27
C VAL A 71 7.82 0.18 -11.44
N SER A 72 7.89 0.90 -10.31
CA SER A 72 8.33 2.29 -10.31
C SER A 72 9.84 2.39 -10.40
N ILE A 73 10.36 3.06 -11.44
CA ILE A 73 11.79 3.33 -11.57
C ILE A 73 12.02 4.80 -11.24
N PRO A 74 12.71 5.12 -10.13
CA PRO A 74 13.06 6.49 -9.80
C PRO A 74 14.07 7.02 -10.82
N LEU A 75 13.73 8.14 -11.45
CA LEU A 75 14.60 8.81 -12.43
C LEU A 75 15.57 9.74 -11.70
N PHE A 76 16.66 9.23 -11.14
CA PHE A 76 17.68 10.14 -10.61
C PHE A 76 18.33 10.96 -11.74
N PRO A 77 18.54 12.28 -11.57
CA PRO A 77 18.33 13.12 -10.38
C PRO A 77 16.96 13.82 -10.29
N LEU A 78 16.06 13.59 -11.24
CA LEU A 78 14.72 14.18 -11.23
C LEU A 78 13.88 13.57 -10.09
N ILE A 79 13.05 14.37 -9.43
CA ILE A 79 12.01 13.84 -8.53
C ILE A 79 10.84 13.37 -9.39
N ALA A 80 11.10 12.33 -10.20
CA ALA A 80 10.12 11.73 -11.10
C ALA A 80 10.24 10.21 -11.06
N LEU A 81 9.14 9.56 -11.39
CA LEU A 81 8.99 8.12 -11.50
C LEU A 81 8.33 7.86 -12.85
N TYR A 82 8.89 6.94 -13.62
CA TYR A 82 8.12 6.30 -14.69
C TYR A 82 7.83 4.86 -14.30
N CYS A 83 6.83 4.32 -14.96
CA CYS A 83 6.14 3.10 -14.58
C CYS A 83 6.00 2.24 -15.83
N ASP A 84 6.66 1.08 -15.83
CA ASP A 84 6.62 0.10 -16.93
C ASP A 84 5.87 -1.18 -16.53
N GLY A 85 4.85 -1.02 -15.69
CA GLY A 85 4.02 -2.10 -15.22
C GLY A 85 2.86 -2.44 -16.16
N PHE A 86 2.32 -3.67 -16.05
CA PHE A 86 1.23 -4.15 -16.91
C PHE A 86 -0.03 -3.26 -16.84
N VAL A 87 -0.44 -2.87 -15.63
CA VAL A 87 -1.63 -2.02 -15.42
C VAL A 87 -1.35 -0.55 -15.76
N CYS A 88 -0.09 -0.14 -15.71
CA CYS A 88 0.32 1.20 -16.11
C CYS A 88 0.06 1.47 -17.59
N LYS A 89 0.22 0.44 -18.44
CA LYS A 89 -0.01 0.52 -19.89
C LYS A 89 -1.49 0.61 -20.25
N SER A 90 -2.39 0.07 -19.43
CA SER A 90 -3.82 0.09 -19.70
C SER A 90 -4.51 1.30 -19.06
N ASN A 91 -4.26 1.57 -17.78
CA ASN A 91 -4.85 2.69 -17.06
C ASN A 91 -3.91 3.17 -15.94
N PRO A 92 -3.02 4.15 -16.22
CA PRO A 92 -2.05 4.63 -15.24
C PRO A 92 -2.73 5.29 -14.03
N HIS A 93 -3.88 5.94 -14.25
CA HIS A 93 -4.67 6.54 -13.18
C HIS A 93 -5.17 5.49 -12.19
N ALA A 94 -5.81 4.42 -12.67
CA ALA A 94 -6.27 3.32 -11.84
C ALA A 94 -5.10 2.62 -11.11
N CYS A 95 -3.93 2.53 -11.75
CA CYS A 95 -2.73 1.96 -11.13
C CYS A 95 -2.26 2.77 -9.91
N VAL A 96 -2.19 4.10 -10.03
CA VAL A 96 -1.78 4.97 -8.92
C VAL A 96 -2.83 5.02 -7.83
N VAL A 97 -4.10 5.13 -8.18
CA VAL A 97 -5.20 5.17 -7.20
C VAL A 97 -5.30 3.86 -6.41
N SER A 98 -5.14 2.69 -7.08
CA SER A 98 -5.12 1.40 -6.40
C SER A 98 -3.93 1.24 -5.45
N PHE A 99 -2.75 1.75 -5.82
CA PHE A 99 -1.59 1.79 -4.92
C PHE A 99 -1.89 2.62 -3.66
N TYR A 100 -2.41 3.84 -3.84
CA TYR A 100 -2.76 4.72 -2.73
C TYR A 100 -3.83 4.11 -1.81
N PHE A 101 -4.83 3.45 -2.39
CA PHE A 101 -5.84 2.69 -1.65
C PHE A 101 -5.24 1.59 -0.76
N LEU A 102 -4.28 0.83 -1.28
CA LEU A 102 -3.59 -0.24 -0.54
C LEU A 102 -2.73 0.32 0.61
N VAL A 103 -1.97 1.38 0.33
CA VAL A 103 -1.13 2.05 1.35
C VAL A 103 -1.99 2.62 2.47
N LEU A 104 -3.07 3.33 2.14
CA LEU A 104 -4.01 3.82 3.15
C LEU A 104 -4.67 2.69 3.94
N SER A 105 -5.04 1.58 3.28
CA SER A 105 -5.61 0.41 3.97
C SER A 105 -4.63 -0.17 5.00
N CYS A 106 -3.35 -0.23 4.64
CA CYS A 106 -2.29 -0.69 5.54
C CYS A 106 -2.13 0.26 6.73
N LEU A 107 -2.07 1.58 6.48
CA LEU A 107 -1.97 2.60 7.53
C LEU A 107 -3.17 2.60 8.48
N ILE A 108 -4.40 2.47 7.93
CA ILE A 108 -5.61 2.36 8.74
C ILE A 108 -5.52 1.14 9.65
N THR A 109 -5.13 -0.01 9.09
CA THR A 109 -5.01 -1.26 9.86
C THR A 109 -3.95 -1.15 10.95
N LEU A 110 -2.81 -0.53 10.67
CA LEU A 110 -1.75 -0.26 11.65
C LEU A 110 -2.25 0.63 12.79
N ASN A 111 -2.94 1.73 12.47
CA ASN A 111 -3.53 2.61 13.47
C ASN A 111 -4.57 1.88 14.33
N VAL A 112 -5.43 1.07 13.72
CA VAL A 112 -6.40 0.23 14.44
C VAL A 112 -5.68 -0.79 15.34
N CYS A 113 -4.57 -1.40 14.89
CA CYS A 113 -3.77 -2.30 15.72
C CYS A 113 -3.19 -1.60 16.95
N VAL A 114 -2.58 -0.42 16.77
CA VAL A 114 -2.01 0.38 17.86
C VAL A 114 -3.09 0.78 18.85
N PHE A 115 -4.22 1.28 18.35
CA PHE A 115 -5.33 1.70 19.18
C PHE A 115 -5.99 0.52 19.91
N TYR A 116 -6.14 -0.63 19.25
CA TYR A 116 -6.65 -1.86 19.87
C TYR A 116 -5.75 -2.29 21.04
N ARG A 117 -4.43 -2.25 20.84
CA ARG A 117 -3.45 -2.58 21.88
C ARG A 117 -3.50 -1.57 23.04
N HIS A 118 -3.63 -0.28 22.74
CA HIS A 118 -3.80 0.75 23.75
C HIS A 118 -5.05 0.49 24.62
N GLN A 119 -6.19 0.18 24.00
CA GLN A 119 -7.44 -0.13 24.71
C GLN A 119 -7.37 -1.42 25.56
N ALA A 120 -6.48 -2.36 25.20
CA ALA A 120 -6.26 -3.59 25.97
C ALA A 120 -5.48 -3.35 27.28
N VAL A 121 -4.62 -2.32 27.32
CA VAL A 121 -3.79 -1.98 28.49
C VAL A 121 -4.55 -1.12 29.50
N LEU A 122 -5.55 -0.34 29.06
CA LEU A 122 -6.31 0.55 29.95
C LEU A 122 -7.12 -0.23 31.02
N PRO A 123 -7.15 0.26 32.28
CA PRO A 123 -7.97 -0.33 33.33
C PRO A 123 -9.46 -0.15 33.04
N TYR A 124 -10.31 -0.99 33.64
CA TYR A 124 -11.75 -1.04 33.35
C TYR A 124 -12.47 0.28 33.65
N ASP A 125 -12.04 1.01 34.67
CA ASP A 125 -12.66 2.26 35.12
C ASP A 125 -12.10 3.51 34.41
N HIS A 126 -11.19 3.34 33.44
CA HIS A 126 -10.61 4.47 32.73
C HIS A 126 -11.62 5.10 31.78
N TRP A 127 -11.80 6.43 31.85
CA TRP A 127 -12.73 7.20 31.02
C TRP A 127 -12.50 7.06 29.50
N LEU A 128 -11.26 6.80 29.07
CA LEU A 128 -10.93 6.52 27.65
C LEU A 128 -11.21 5.07 27.20
N LYS A 129 -11.67 4.18 28.08
CA LYS A 129 -11.92 2.78 27.73
C LYS A 129 -13.26 2.65 27.04
N LEU A 130 -13.21 2.24 25.77
CA LEU A 130 -14.38 2.16 24.92
C LEU A 130 -14.99 0.75 24.94
N GLY A 131 -16.31 0.70 24.93
CA GLY A 131 -17.06 -0.55 24.76
C GLY A 131 -16.84 -1.18 23.38
N LYS A 132 -17.05 -2.50 23.26
CA LYS A 132 -16.82 -3.25 22.00
C LYS A 132 -17.57 -2.64 20.80
N LYS A 133 -18.84 -2.26 20.98
CA LYS A 133 -19.68 -1.64 19.92
C LYS A 133 -19.14 -0.28 19.49
N GLN A 134 -18.79 0.58 20.45
CA GLN A 134 -18.24 1.91 20.19
C GLN A 134 -16.91 1.84 19.44
N ARG A 135 -16.02 0.91 19.82
CA ARG A 135 -14.75 0.71 19.11
C ARG A 135 -14.96 0.32 17.64
N ILE A 136 -15.84 -0.66 17.39
CA ILE A 136 -16.13 -1.10 16.01
C ILE A 136 -16.71 0.05 15.21
N PHE A 137 -17.64 0.81 15.78
CA PHE A 137 -18.23 1.98 15.13
C PHE A 137 -17.15 3.02 14.77
N LEU A 138 -16.30 3.41 15.72
CA LEU A 138 -15.21 4.36 15.49
C LEU A 138 -14.22 3.88 14.42
N TYR A 139 -13.84 2.59 14.42
CA TYR A 139 -12.96 2.04 13.40
C TYR A 139 -13.59 2.07 12.02
N SER A 140 -14.88 1.72 11.91
CA SER A 140 -15.59 1.77 10.62
C SER A 140 -15.67 3.20 10.08
N GLN A 141 -15.98 4.18 10.94
CA GLN A 141 -16.03 5.60 10.54
C GLN A 141 -14.65 6.10 10.10
N TYR A 142 -13.60 5.83 10.87
CA TYR A 142 -12.24 6.22 10.52
C TYR A 142 -11.77 5.62 9.19
N ALA A 143 -12.06 4.33 8.96
CA ALA A 143 -11.72 3.65 7.72
C ALA A 143 -12.49 4.22 6.51
N ILE A 144 -13.80 4.44 6.66
CA ILE A 144 -14.64 5.01 5.60
C ILE A 144 -14.17 6.41 5.25
N ILE A 145 -13.99 7.30 6.23
CA ILE A 145 -13.58 8.69 5.98
C ILE A 145 -12.22 8.74 5.27
N THR A 146 -11.28 7.90 5.69
CA THR A 146 -9.93 7.87 5.12
C THR A 146 -9.92 7.29 3.71
N GLN A 147 -10.71 6.25 3.44
CA GLN A 147 -10.82 5.65 2.10
C GLN A 147 -11.75 6.40 1.15
N LEU A 148 -12.62 7.27 1.65
CA LEU A 148 -13.53 8.01 0.79
C LEU A 148 -12.76 8.88 -0.23
N MET A 149 -11.60 9.39 0.16
CA MET A 149 -10.75 10.21 -0.71
C MET A 149 -10.22 9.41 -1.92
N THR A 150 -9.75 8.17 -1.72
CA THR A 150 -9.29 7.32 -2.83
C THR A 150 -10.42 6.96 -3.79
N VAL A 151 -11.61 6.71 -3.25
CA VAL A 151 -12.81 6.42 -4.06
C VAL A 151 -13.19 7.61 -4.92
N PHE A 152 -13.20 8.83 -4.35
CA PHE A 152 -13.46 10.02 -5.14
C PHE A 152 -12.39 10.25 -6.21
N THR A 153 -11.11 10.08 -5.88
CA THR A 153 -10.04 10.18 -6.89
C THR A 153 -10.20 9.14 -7.99
N TYR A 154 -10.62 7.91 -7.66
CA TYR A 154 -10.87 6.86 -8.65
C TYR A 154 -11.90 7.28 -9.70
N PHE A 155 -13.00 7.91 -9.25
CA PHE A 155 -14.09 8.37 -10.13
C PHE A 155 -13.86 9.74 -10.74
N ALA A 156 -12.90 10.52 -10.27
CA ALA A 156 -12.58 11.86 -10.77
C ALA A 156 -11.83 11.81 -12.12
N GLU A 157 -12.17 10.85 -12.98
CA GLU A 157 -11.51 10.54 -14.25
C GLU A 157 -11.08 11.82 -14.97
N HIS A 158 -9.78 12.11 -14.91
CA HIS A 158 -9.19 13.18 -15.68
C HIS A 158 -8.87 12.60 -17.05
N GLU A 159 -9.41 13.19 -18.12
CA GLU A 159 -8.90 13.03 -19.48
C GLU A 159 -7.44 13.54 -19.50
N SER A 160 -6.51 12.75 -19.00
CA SER A 160 -5.10 12.91 -19.28
C SER A 160 -4.85 12.06 -20.50
N THR A 161 -4.91 12.68 -21.68
CA THR A 161 -4.76 12.02 -22.99
C THR A 161 -3.40 11.36 -23.21
N GLY A 162 -2.53 11.27 -22.19
CA GLY A 162 -1.18 10.68 -22.27
C GLY A 162 -0.22 11.42 -23.21
N ARG A 163 -0.73 12.31 -24.07
CA ARG A 163 0.02 13.23 -24.90
C ARG A 163 0.46 14.40 -24.03
N SER A 164 1.60 14.22 -23.37
CA SER A 164 2.38 15.36 -22.95
C SER A 164 2.86 16.07 -24.22
N GLU A 165 2.35 17.28 -24.48
CA GLU A 165 2.81 18.19 -25.56
C GLU A 165 4.34 18.39 -25.53
N TYR A 166 4.98 18.09 -24.41
CA TYR A 166 6.42 18.18 -24.18
C TYR A 166 7.22 16.97 -24.69
N LEU A 167 6.58 15.86 -25.10
CA LEU A 167 7.25 14.67 -25.64
C LEU A 167 7.22 14.59 -27.18
N GLU A 168 6.50 15.49 -27.86
CA GLU A 168 6.40 15.53 -29.33
C GLU A 168 7.45 16.47 -30.01
N LYS A 169 8.50 16.90 -29.28
CA LYS A 169 9.57 17.76 -29.84
C LYS A 169 10.97 17.20 -29.62
#